data_AF-A0A9E5YT04-F1
#
_entry.id   AF-A0A9E5YT04-F1
#
_cell.length_a   1.000
_cell.length_b   1.000
_cell.length_c   1.000
_cell.angle_alpha   90.00
_cell.angle_beta   90.00
_cell.angle_gamma   90.00
#
_symmetry.space_group_name_H-M   'P 1'
#
loop_
_entity.id
_entity.type
_entity.pdbx_description
1 polymer ?
#
loop_
_entity_poly.entity_id
_entity_poly.type
_entity_poly.pdbx_seq_one_letter_code
_entity_poly.pdbx_strand_id
1 'polypeptide(L)'
;MLYNKIKSYLNRSSQFSRLLQLVNTVQKLRLSGLNSSAKALALSHVFSNFNKSLLLVTENDSIAQHTCDDLEVLLGKERIFHLSGYELLPYERFSPRKTVQLERSNTLSAAVSGKTGIYVVSLKELLRSISQPQIYKKLLLILEKDKEYNIDSVLSHLVSAGYENTSQITQAGEISKRGGILDIFSPQYKNPLRLEFWGDEITSIREFDLSSQLSLREDLTEITAQPIRELSLEHLKTNIPERFQNRIAEHGFYEGIEHDISLL
;
A
#
# COMPACT_ATOMS: atom_id res chain seq x y z
N MET A 1 14.62 16.95 4.31
CA MET A 1 14.01 16.80 2.97
C MET A 1 14.43 17.97 2.09
N LEU A 2 14.70 17.74 0.80
CA LEU A 2 15.25 18.77 -0.10
C LEU A 2 14.28 19.96 -0.26
N TYR A 3 12.97 19.71 -0.30
CA TYR A 3 11.96 20.77 -0.45
C TYR A 3 12.10 21.88 0.60
N ASN A 4 12.34 21.53 1.87
CA ASN A 4 12.49 22.53 2.95
C ASN A 4 13.67 23.47 2.73
N LYS A 5 14.75 23.01 2.10
CA LYS A 5 15.93 23.82 1.79
C LYS A 5 15.67 24.82 0.67
N ILE A 6 14.80 24.47 -0.28
CA ILE A 6 14.52 25.27 -1.48
C ILE A 6 13.20 26.06 -1.42
N LYS A 7 12.35 25.80 -0.42
CA LYS A 7 11.02 26.42 -0.26
C LYS A 7 11.05 27.94 -0.33
N SER A 8 12.05 28.58 0.29
CA SER A 8 12.18 30.05 0.31
C SER A 8 12.39 30.64 -1.09
N TYR A 9 13.12 29.94 -1.96
CA TYR A 9 13.32 30.36 -3.36
C TYR A 9 12.04 30.20 -4.18
N LEU A 10 11.30 29.11 -3.96
CA LEU A 10 9.99 28.89 -4.62
C LEU A 10 8.98 29.96 -4.23
N ASN A 11 8.90 30.31 -2.94
CA ASN A 11 8.01 31.36 -2.44
C ASN A 11 8.31 32.74 -3.02
N ARG A 12 9.55 33.00 -3.46
CA ARG A 12 9.95 34.26 -4.10
C ARG A 12 9.67 34.29 -5.61
N SER A 13 9.40 33.15 -6.22
CA SER A 13 9.08 33.07 -7.65
C SER A 13 7.65 33.54 -7.90
N SER A 14 7.50 34.48 -8.82
CA SER A 14 6.18 34.94 -9.28
C SER A 14 5.42 33.81 -9.99
N GLN A 15 6.12 32.90 -10.68
CA GLN A 15 5.52 31.76 -11.36
C GLN A 15 4.91 30.76 -10.36
N PHE A 16 5.64 30.38 -9.30
CA PHE A 16 5.13 29.46 -8.27
C PHE A 16 4.03 30.11 -7.41
N SER A 17 4.15 31.41 -7.11
CA SER A 17 3.09 32.15 -6.42
C SER A 17 1.79 32.16 -7.25
N ARG A 18 1.91 32.43 -8.55
CA ARG A 18 0.78 32.37 -9.50
C ARG A 18 0.20 30.95 -9.61
N LEU A 19 1.04 29.91 -9.61
CA LEU A 19 0.60 28.52 -9.62
C LEU A 19 -0.32 28.23 -8.42
N LEU A 20 0.11 28.57 -7.20
CA LEU A 20 -0.69 28.35 -5.99
C LEU A 20 -2.02 29.10 -6.05
N GLN A 21 -2.03 30.34 -6.52
CA GLN A 21 -3.26 31.11 -6.71
C GLN A 21 -4.20 30.42 -7.72
N LEU A 22 -3.68 29.98 -8.86
CA LEU A 22 -4.48 29.35 -9.91
C LEU A 22 -5.06 28.01 -9.46
N VAL A 23 -4.29 27.16 -8.79
CA VAL A 23 -4.75 25.84 -8.32
C VAL A 23 -6.00 25.94 -7.42
N ASN A 24 -6.14 27.01 -6.65
CA ASN A 24 -7.33 27.23 -5.80
C ASN A 24 -8.51 27.90 -6.50
N THR A 25 -8.29 28.53 -7.66
CA THR A 25 -9.28 29.42 -8.29
C THR A 25 -9.90 28.80 -9.54
N VAL A 26 -9.17 27.93 -10.24
CA VAL A 26 -9.63 27.31 -11.48
C VAL A 26 -9.79 25.81 -11.33
N GLN A 27 -10.79 25.25 -12.04
CA GLN A 27 -10.99 23.80 -12.08
C GLN A 27 -9.97 23.09 -12.98
N LYS A 28 -9.48 23.76 -14.03
CA LYS A 28 -8.54 23.19 -15.00
C LYS A 28 -7.42 24.17 -15.26
N LEU A 29 -6.19 23.70 -15.10
CA LEU A 29 -4.98 24.47 -15.32
C LEU A 29 -4.04 23.67 -16.23
N ARG A 30 -3.54 24.31 -17.29
CA ARG A 30 -2.48 23.75 -18.13
C ARG A 30 -1.16 24.42 -17.78
N LEU A 31 -0.19 23.62 -17.37
CA LEU A 31 1.20 24.04 -17.17
C LEU A 31 2.04 23.50 -18.33
N SER A 32 2.89 24.35 -18.91
CA SER A 32 3.78 24.01 -20.01
C SER A 32 5.20 24.51 -19.73
N GLY A 33 6.20 23.91 -20.40
CA GLY A 33 7.61 24.28 -20.22
C GLY A 33 8.28 23.66 -18.99
N LEU A 34 7.63 22.71 -18.32
CA LEU A 34 8.20 21.98 -17.19
C LEU A 34 8.90 20.71 -17.69
N ASN A 35 10.20 20.57 -17.40
CA ASN A 35 10.89 19.28 -17.48
C ASN A 35 10.45 18.34 -16.34
N SER A 36 10.94 17.10 -16.32
CA SER A 36 10.55 16.08 -15.33
C SER A 36 10.70 16.57 -13.89
N SER A 37 11.88 17.04 -13.50
CA SER A 37 12.13 17.47 -12.12
C SER A 37 11.39 18.77 -11.76
N ALA A 38 11.14 19.66 -12.71
CA ALA A 38 10.31 20.85 -12.49
C ALA A 38 8.84 20.48 -12.23
N LYS A 39 8.33 19.39 -12.83
CA LYS A 39 6.98 18.86 -12.52
C LYS A 39 6.94 18.36 -11.07
N ALA A 40 7.90 17.54 -10.65
CA ALA A 40 7.98 17.05 -9.27
C ALA A 40 8.10 18.20 -8.26
N LEU A 41 8.87 19.24 -8.59
CA LEU A 41 9.00 20.45 -7.78
C LEU A 41 7.70 21.24 -7.66
N ALA A 42 6.97 21.43 -8.78
CA ALA A 42 5.65 22.07 -8.80
C ALA A 42 4.63 21.29 -7.97
N LEU A 43 4.55 19.97 -8.15
CA LEU A 43 3.68 19.09 -7.37
C LEU A 43 4.03 19.15 -5.89
N SER A 44 5.31 19.10 -5.54
CA SER A 44 5.78 19.18 -4.15
C SER A 44 5.40 20.50 -3.49
N HIS A 45 5.50 21.59 -4.25
CA HIS A 45 5.13 22.92 -3.78
C HIS A 45 3.62 23.06 -3.58
N VAL A 46 2.81 22.57 -4.52
CA VAL A 46 1.34 22.54 -4.39
C VAL A 46 0.91 21.68 -3.21
N PHE A 47 1.44 20.45 -3.10
CA PHE A 47 1.15 19.52 -2.01
C PHE A 47 1.47 20.12 -0.64
N SER A 48 2.66 20.72 -0.49
CA SER A 48 3.12 21.28 0.79
C SER A 48 2.35 22.53 1.24
N ASN A 49 1.74 23.27 0.31
CA ASN A 49 0.95 24.46 0.65
C ASN A 49 -0.52 24.15 0.94
N PHE A 50 -1.10 23.14 0.30
CA PHE A 50 -2.51 22.79 0.50
C PHE A 50 -2.74 21.60 1.43
N ASN A 51 -1.73 20.73 1.59
CA ASN A 51 -1.82 19.48 2.35
C ASN A 51 -3.07 18.65 1.98
N LYS A 52 -3.37 18.60 0.68
CA LYS A 52 -4.44 17.78 0.10
C LYS A 52 -3.81 16.66 -0.72
N SER A 53 -4.43 15.48 -0.70
CA SER A 53 -3.96 14.36 -1.53
C SER A 53 -4.00 14.73 -3.02
N LEU A 54 -2.95 14.35 -3.74
CA LEU A 54 -2.84 14.55 -5.18
C LEU A 54 -2.81 13.20 -5.88
N LEU A 55 -3.56 13.05 -6.98
CA LEU A 55 -3.42 11.92 -7.90
C LEU A 55 -2.65 12.41 -9.13
N LEU A 56 -1.44 11.90 -9.32
CA LEU A 56 -0.63 12.11 -10.50
C LEU A 56 -0.82 10.93 -11.45
N VAL A 57 -1.38 11.21 -12.62
CA VAL A 57 -1.48 10.23 -13.71
C VAL A 57 -0.34 10.48 -14.70
N THR A 58 0.51 9.49 -14.92
CA THR A 58 1.60 9.52 -15.89
C THR A 58 1.28 8.69 -17.12
N GLU A 59 2.07 8.85 -18.18
CA GLU A 59 1.89 8.10 -19.42
C GLU A 59 2.19 6.60 -19.25
N ASN A 60 3.23 6.25 -18.49
CA ASN A 60 3.68 4.88 -18.27
C ASN A 60 4.36 4.73 -16.89
N ASP A 61 4.62 3.47 -16.51
CA ASP A 61 5.19 3.11 -15.20
C ASP A 61 6.63 3.62 -15.03
N SER A 62 7.41 3.73 -16.10
CA SER A 62 8.78 4.29 -16.02
C SER A 62 8.76 5.78 -15.64
N ILE A 63 7.88 6.58 -16.25
CA ILE A 63 7.72 7.99 -15.89
C ILE A 63 7.12 8.12 -14.48
N ALA A 64 6.23 7.22 -14.08
CA ALA A 64 5.70 7.16 -12.72
C ALA A 64 6.84 6.98 -11.71
N GLN A 65 7.67 5.94 -11.89
CA GLN A 65 8.78 5.62 -11.00
C GLN A 65 9.77 6.78 -10.90
N HIS A 66 10.23 7.34 -12.03
CA HIS A 66 11.15 8.49 -12.02
C HIS A 66 10.56 9.70 -11.31
N THR A 67 9.24 9.93 -11.44
CA THR A 67 8.59 11.03 -10.72
C THR A 67 8.50 10.74 -9.22
N CYS A 68 8.25 9.48 -8.83
CA CYS A 68 8.31 9.07 -7.43
C CYS A 68 9.69 9.33 -6.84
N ASP A 69 10.77 8.91 -7.51
CA ASP A 69 12.15 9.13 -7.04
C ASP A 69 12.44 10.61 -6.76
N ASP A 70 12.06 11.51 -7.69
CA ASP A 70 12.20 12.96 -7.51
C ASP A 70 11.36 13.47 -6.32
N LEU A 71 10.11 13.01 -6.20
CA LEU A 71 9.20 13.40 -5.13
C LEU A 71 9.66 12.89 -3.75
N GLU A 72 10.23 11.69 -3.67
CA GLU A 72 10.76 11.12 -2.42
C GLU A 72 11.95 11.94 -1.90
N VAL A 73 12.84 12.38 -2.79
CA VAL A 73 13.96 13.28 -2.42
C VAL A 73 13.43 14.63 -1.88
N LEU A 74 12.35 15.14 -2.49
CA LEU A 74 11.76 16.43 -2.13
C LEU A 74 10.95 16.36 -0.82
N LEU A 75 10.08 15.37 -0.67
CA LEU A 75 9.01 15.28 0.34
C LEU A 75 9.10 14.07 1.29
N GLY A 76 10.07 13.17 1.07
CA GLY A 76 10.22 11.93 1.83
C GLY A 76 9.28 10.81 1.36
N LYS A 77 9.74 9.57 1.49
CA LYS A 77 9.04 8.36 1.04
C LYS A 77 7.66 8.17 1.67
N GLU A 78 7.48 8.55 2.93
CA GLU A 78 6.24 8.36 3.69
C GLU A 78 4.99 9.05 3.11
N ARG A 79 5.17 9.99 2.19
CA ARG A 79 4.09 10.79 1.58
C ARG A 79 3.86 10.45 0.11
N ILE A 80 4.65 9.57 -0.48
CA ILE A 80 4.60 9.21 -1.89
C ILE A 80 4.13 7.76 -2.02
N PHE A 81 3.09 7.53 -2.80
CA PHE A 81 2.48 6.23 -3.00
C PHE A 81 2.42 5.91 -4.47
N HIS A 82 3.14 4.88 -4.90
CA HIS A 82 3.18 4.46 -6.29
C HIS A 82 2.30 3.23 -6.48
N LEU A 83 1.33 3.31 -7.39
CA LEU A 83 0.55 2.16 -7.81
C LEU A 83 1.23 1.55 -9.05
N SER A 84 2.24 0.73 -8.82
CA SER A 84 3.05 0.11 -9.87
C SER A 84 2.28 -0.90 -10.70
N GLY A 85 2.65 -1.05 -11.98
CA GLY A 85 2.09 -2.09 -12.83
C GLY A 85 2.58 -3.49 -12.47
N TYR A 86 1.85 -4.52 -12.90
CA TYR A 86 2.21 -5.92 -12.62
C TYR A 86 3.52 -6.41 -13.27
N GLU A 87 4.14 -5.61 -14.14
CA GLU A 87 5.34 -5.98 -14.92
C GLU A 87 5.15 -7.22 -15.82
N LEU A 88 3.90 -7.50 -16.22
CA LEU A 88 3.55 -8.64 -17.07
C LEU A 88 3.21 -8.21 -18.49
N LEU A 89 3.55 -9.06 -19.46
CA LEU A 89 3.11 -8.92 -20.84
C LEU A 89 1.60 -9.17 -20.95
N PRO A 90 0.93 -8.63 -21.99
CA PRO A 90 -0.46 -8.98 -22.27
C PRO A 90 -0.64 -10.50 -22.34
N TYR A 91 -1.70 -10.99 -21.70
CA TYR A 91 -2.10 -12.42 -21.67
C TYR A 91 -1.22 -13.35 -20.82
N GLU A 92 -0.16 -12.84 -20.17
CA GLU A 92 0.55 -13.60 -19.14
C GLU A 92 -0.32 -13.73 -17.90
N ARG A 93 -0.56 -14.98 -17.47
CA ARG A 93 -1.36 -15.31 -16.28
C ARG A 93 -0.48 -15.64 -15.08
N PHE A 94 0.58 -14.87 -14.91
CA PHE A 94 1.38 -14.93 -13.69
C PHE A 94 0.82 -13.94 -12.65
N SER A 95 1.02 -14.26 -11.38
CA SER A 95 0.83 -13.29 -10.32
C SER A 95 1.92 -12.19 -10.43
N PRO A 96 1.62 -10.93 -10.09
CA PRO A 96 2.66 -9.92 -9.95
C PRO A 96 3.70 -10.36 -8.92
N ARG A 97 4.95 -9.91 -9.10
CA ARG A 97 6.03 -10.18 -8.14
C ARG A 97 5.64 -9.68 -6.74
N LYS A 98 6.14 -10.37 -5.71
CA LYS A 98 5.87 -10.01 -4.30
C LYS A 98 6.18 -8.54 -4.00
N THR A 99 7.27 -8.00 -4.52
CA THR A 99 7.62 -6.57 -4.37
C THR A 99 6.53 -5.63 -4.90
N VAL A 100 5.94 -5.94 -6.05
CA VAL A 100 4.84 -5.19 -6.65
C VAL A 100 3.57 -5.35 -5.82
N GLN A 101 3.26 -6.57 -5.35
CA GLN A 101 2.12 -6.81 -4.46
C GLN A 101 2.21 -5.96 -3.18
N LEU A 102 3.37 -5.93 -2.54
CA LEU A 102 3.63 -5.15 -1.32
C LEU A 102 3.52 -3.63 -1.56
N GLU A 103 4.09 -3.13 -2.66
CA GLU A 103 4.02 -1.70 -3.01
C GLU A 103 2.57 -1.27 -3.27
N ARG A 104 1.83 -2.07 -4.05
CA ARG A 104 0.42 -1.81 -4.36
C ARG A 104 -0.46 -1.92 -3.13
N SER A 105 -0.20 -2.91 -2.26
CA SER A 105 -0.84 -3.06 -0.96
C SER A 105 -0.71 -1.79 -0.13
N ASN A 106 0.52 -1.27 0.03
CA ASN A 106 0.78 -0.06 0.79
C ASN A 106 0.06 1.16 0.17
N THR A 107 0.10 1.30 -1.15
CA THR A 107 -0.55 2.39 -1.87
C THR A 107 -2.07 2.38 -1.74
N LEU A 108 -2.71 1.23 -1.96
CA LEU A 108 -4.17 1.09 -1.88
C LEU A 108 -4.66 1.19 -0.43
N SER A 109 -3.95 0.59 0.52
CA SER A 109 -4.26 0.70 1.94
C SER A 109 -4.17 2.15 2.43
N ALA A 110 -3.14 2.89 2.00
CA ALA A 110 -3.02 4.31 2.29
C ALA A 110 -4.19 5.12 1.71
N ALA A 111 -4.59 4.83 0.46
CA ALA A 111 -5.70 5.52 -0.21
C ALA A 111 -7.04 5.27 0.49
N VAL A 112 -7.36 4.02 0.81
CA VAL A 112 -8.63 3.64 1.47
C VAL A 112 -8.70 4.12 2.92
N SER A 113 -7.54 4.27 3.57
CA SER A 113 -7.43 4.85 4.92
C SER A 113 -7.44 6.38 4.92
N GLY A 114 -7.48 7.03 3.75
CA GLY A 114 -7.50 8.49 3.64
C GLY A 114 -6.17 9.16 3.99
N LYS A 115 -5.04 8.44 3.91
CA LYS A 115 -3.71 9.00 4.18
C LYS A 115 -3.44 10.14 3.19
N THR A 116 -2.96 11.28 3.70
CA THR A 116 -2.66 12.44 2.84
C THR A 116 -1.31 12.25 2.15
N GLY A 117 -1.32 12.11 0.83
CA GLY A 117 -0.12 11.84 0.05
C GLY A 117 -0.25 12.19 -1.43
N ILE A 118 0.84 12.02 -2.17
CA ILE A 118 0.85 12.06 -3.63
C ILE A 118 0.80 10.62 -4.13
N TYR A 119 -0.29 10.28 -4.78
CA TYR A 119 -0.52 8.99 -5.41
C TYR A 119 -0.12 9.07 -6.87
N VAL A 120 0.87 8.28 -7.28
CA VAL A 120 1.38 8.25 -8.64
C VAL A 120 0.92 6.95 -9.29
N VAL A 121 0.30 7.07 -10.46
CA VAL A 121 -0.24 5.94 -11.22
C VAL A 121 -0.01 6.16 -12.71
N SER A 122 0.30 5.11 -13.45
CA SER A 122 0.34 5.20 -14.92
C SER A 122 -1.08 5.14 -15.50
N LEU A 123 -1.26 5.63 -16.74
CA LEU A 123 -2.55 5.56 -17.42
C LEU A 123 -3.06 4.11 -17.54
N LYS A 124 -2.16 3.15 -17.78
CA LYS A 124 -2.49 1.72 -17.86
C LYS A 124 -3.09 1.22 -16.54
N GLU A 125 -2.44 1.53 -15.43
CA GLU A 125 -2.89 1.06 -14.11
C GLU A 125 -4.12 1.81 -13.59
N LEU A 126 -4.31 3.07 -14.00
CA LEU A 126 -5.54 3.82 -13.73
C LEU A 126 -6.78 3.16 -14.36
N LEU A 127 -6.62 2.51 -15.51
CA LEU A 127 -7.70 1.82 -16.22
C LEU A 127 -7.92 0.38 -15.73
N ARG A 128 -7.03 -0.14 -14.88
CA ARG A 128 -7.15 -1.51 -14.36
C ARG A 128 -8.31 -1.58 -13.37
N SER A 129 -9.13 -2.63 -13.50
CA SER A 129 -10.13 -2.96 -12.49
C SER A 129 -9.44 -3.43 -11.21
N ILE A 130 -9.82 -2.86 -10.07
CA ILE A 130 -9.37 -3.27 -8.74
C ILE A 130 -10.57 -3.50 -7.82
N SER A 131 -10.34 -4.07 -6.63
CA SER A 131 -11.41 -4.27 -5.64
C SER A 131 -12.08 -2.94 -5.25
N GLN A 132 -13.39 -2.99 -5.04
CA GLN A 132 -14.14 -1.82 -4.59
C GLN A 132 -13.59 -1.34 -3.23
N PRO A 133 -13.50 -0.01 -3.00
CA PRO A 133 -12.91 0.52 -1.76
C PRO A 133 -13.55 -0.03 -0.48
N GLN A 134 -14.87 -0.28 -0.51
CA GLN A 134 -15.62 -0.83 0.63
C GLN A 134 -15.24 -2.28 0.94
N ILE A 135 -14.94 -3.08 -0.09
CA ILE A 135 -14.48 -4.46 0.05
C ILE A 135 -13.03 -4.45 0.52
N TYR A 136 -12.17 -3.67 -0.13
CA TYR A 136 -10.76 -3.54 0.23
C TYR A 136 -10.57 -3.11 1.70
N LYS A 137 -11.42 -2.19 2.19
CA LYS A 137 -11.37 -1.73 3.58
C LYS A 137 -11.63 -2.84 4.61
N LYS A 138 -12.41 -3.87 4.26
CA LYS A 138 -12.63 -5.05 5.12
C LYS A 138 -11.41 -5.96 5.21
N LEU A 139 -10.48 -5.83 4.27
CA LEU A 139 -9.25 -6.63 4.26
C LEU A 139 -8.21 -6.10 5.24
N LEU A 140 -8.29 -4.81 5.60
CA LEU A 140 -7.48 -4.22 6.66
C LEU A 140 -7.88 -4.83 8.00
N LEU A 141 -6.93 -5.45 8.68
CA LEU A 141 -7.15 -6.04 10.00
C LEU A 141 -6.52 -5.15 11.07
N ILE A 142 -7.34 -4.57 11.95
CA ILE A 142 -6.87 -3.77 13.09
C ILE A 142 -6.88 -4.67 14.33
N LEU A 143 -5.72 -4.76 14.99
CA LEU A 143 -5.54 -5.52 16.23
C LEU A 143 -5.03 -4.59 17.31
N GLU A 144 -5.72 -4.57 18.43
CA GLU A 144 -5.43 -3.71 19.58
C GLU A 144 -4.95 -4.55 20.76
N LYS A 145 -4.05 -3.99 21.56
CA LYS A 145 -3.64 -4.54 22.85
C LYS A 145 -4.83 -4.51 23.82
N ASP A 146 -4.85 -5.47 24.76
CA ASP A 146 -5.88 -5.64 25.80
C ASP A 146 -7.29 -5.90 25.21
N LYS A 147 -7.34 -6.50 24.00
CA LYS A 147 -8.56 -6.95 23.31
C LYS A 147 -8.48 -8.42 22.98
N GLU A 148 -9.65 -9.06 22.93
CA GLU A 148 -9.80 -10.46 22.57
C GLU A 148 -9.97 -10.65 21.06
N TYR A 149 -9.12 -11.50 20.49
CA TYR A 149 -9.20 -11.99 19.12
C TYR A 149 -8.86 -13.48 19.10
N ASN A 150 -9.70 -14.28 18.44
CA ASN A 150 -9.35 -15.66 18.18
C ASN A 150 -8.17 -15.73 17.20
N ILE A 151 -7.03 -16.23 17.68
CA ILE A 151 -5.77 -16.26 16.91
C ILE A 151 -5.89 -17.04 15.59
N ASP A 152 -6.69 -18.10 15.55
CA ASP A 152 -6.89 -18.91 14.35
C ASP A 152 -7.74 -18.17 13.30
N SER A 153 -8.72 -17.40 13.74
CA SER A 153 -9.52 -16.52 12.87
C SER A 153 -8.67 -15.39 12.29
N VAL A 154 -7.80 -14.78 13.11
CA VAL A 154 -6.82 -13.79 12.65
C VAL A 154 -5.88 -14.39 11.59
N LEU A 155 -5.37 -15.60 11.85
CA LEU A 155 -4.51 -16.30 10.91
C LEU A 155 -5.23 -16.59 9.59
N SER A 156 -6.46 -17.11 9.64
CA SER A 156 -7.29 -17.37 8.45
C SER A 156 -7.49 -16.10 7.63
N HIS A 157 -7.87 -14.99 8.28
CA HIS A 157 -8.07 -13.72 7.59
C HIS A 157 -6.80 -13.25 6.88
N LEU A 158 -5.65 -13.28 7.56
CA LEU A 158 -4.36 -12.87 6.98
C LEU A 158 -3.96 -13.78 5.80
N VAL A 159 -4.11 -15.10 5.92
CA VAL A 159 -3.86 -16.03 4.81
C VAL A 159 -4.81 -15.73 3.65
N SER A 160 -6.10 -15.51 3.93
CA SER A 160 -7.09 -15.14 2.90
C SER A 160 -6.76 -13.82 2.22
N ALA A 161 -6.04 -12.91 2.89
CA ALA A 161 -5.58 -11.62 2.39
C ALA A 161 -4.20 -11.71 1.68
N GLY A 162 -3.64 -12.90 1.53
CA GLY A 162 -2.43 -13.17 0.75
C GLY A 162 -1.14 -13.25 1.55
N TYR A 163 -1.18 -13.30 2.89
CA TYR A 163 0.02 -13.57 3.68
C TYR A 163 0.47 -15.03 3.54
N GLU A 164 1.78 -15.22 3.49
CA GLU A 164 2.41 -16.54 3.49
C GLU A 164 2.63 -17.01 4.94
N ASN A 165 2.04 -18.15 5.30
CA ASN A 165 2.27 -18.77 6.61
C ASN A 165 3.59 -19.53 6.60
N THR A 166 4.52 -19.11 7.44
CA THR A 166 5.89 -19.61 7.50
C THR A 166 6.26 -20.03 8.92
N SER A 167 7.28 -20.87 9.05
CA SER A 167 7.84 -21.20 10.36
C SER A 167 8.56 -20.00 10.99
N GLN A 168 9.08 -19.07 10.19
CA GLN A 168 9.80 -17.89 10.63
C GLN A 168 9.72 -16.78 9.57
N ILE A 169 9.45 -15.56 10.01
CA ILE A 169 9.42 -14.39 9.13
C ILE A 169 10.83 -13.99 8.71
N THR A 170 10.98 -13.77 7.41
CA THR A 170 12.19 -13.30 6.74
C THR A 170 11.97 -12.05 5.89
N GLN A 171 10.72 -11.78 5.46
CA GLN A 171 10.37 -10.65 4.61
C GLN A 171 8.90 -10.23 4.79
N ALA A 172 8.56 -9.04 4.29
CA ALA A 172 7.18 -8.54 4.36
C ALA A 172 6.21 -9.43 3.57
N GLY A 173 4.99 -9.54 4.05
CA GLY A 173 3.97 -10.45 3.55
C GLY A 173 4.02 -11.85 4.12
N GLU A 174 4.81 -12.07 5.17
CA GLU A 174 4.86 -13.34 5.91
C GLU A 174 4.22 -13.20 7.29
N ILE A 175 3.67 -14.31 7.77
CA ILE A 175 3.18 -14.49 9.13
C ILE A 175 3.76 -15.78 9.71
N SER A 176 3.84 -15.85 11.04
CA SER A 176 4.23 -17.07 11.75
C SER A 176 3.48 -17.20 13.07
N LYS A 177 2.90 -18.37 13.33
CA LYS A 177 2.25 -18.69 14.61
C LYS A 177 3.09 -19.70 15.39
N ARG A 178 3.38 -19.41 16.66
CA ARG A 178 4.11 -20.30 17.57
C ARG A 178 3.45 -20.28 18.95
N GLY A 179 2.57 -21.25 19.20
CA GLY A 179 1.75 -21.26 20.43
C GLY A 179 0.88 -20.01 20.51
N GLY A 180 1.02 -19.23 21.59
CA GLY A 180 0.35 -17.94 21.78
C GLY A 180 1.06 -16.74 21.12
N ILE A 181 2.07 -16.95 20.27
CA ILE A 181 2.75 -15.86 19.57
C ILE A 181 2.32 -15.83 18.12
N LEU A 182 1.96 -14.65 17.63
CA LEU A 182 1.74 -14.38 16.21
C LEU A 182 2.71 -13.28 15.75
N ASP A 183 3.65 -13.65 14.88
CA ASP A 183 4.49 -12.70 14.18
C ASP A 183 3.81 -12.31 12.86
N ILE A 184 3.82 -11.02 12.52
CA ILE A 184 3.26 -10.45 11.28
C ILE A 184 4.23 -9.43 10.71
N PHE A 185 4.52 -9.52 9.41
CA PHE A 185 5.29 -8.49 8.72
C PHE A 185 4.46 -7.81 7.63
N SER A 186 3.82 -6.70 8.00
CA SER A 186 2.99 -5.90 7.08
C SER A 186 3.84 -4.87 6.30
N PRO A 187 3.47 -4.53 5.04
CA PRO A 187 4.32 -3.75 4.13
C PRO A 187 4.66 -2.32 4.58
N GLN A 188 3.81 -1.70 5.40
CA GLN A 188 4.00 -0.33 5.87
C GLN A 188 4.94 -0.22 7.08
N TYR A 189 5.20 -1.34 7.77
CA TYR A 189 6.11 -1.34 8.91
C TYR A 189 7.54 -1.55 8.45
N LYS A 190 8.47 -0.89 9.15
CA LYS A 190 9.89 -1.08 8.90
C LYS A 190 10.40 -2.42 9.43
N ASN A 191 9.85 -2.85 10.56
CA ASN A 191 10.18 -4.09 11.24
C ASN A 191 8.92 -4.97 11.36
N PRO A 192 9.07 -6.29 11.43
CA PRO A 192 7.97 -7.19 11.77
C PRO A 192 7.50 -6.98 13.21
N LEU A 193 6.27 -7.38 13.45
CA LEU A 193 5.54 -7.21 14.69
C LEU A 193 5.29 -8.57 15.32
N ARG A 194 5.52 -8.66 16.63
CA ARG A 194 5.24 -9.83 17.47
C ARG A 194 4.07 -9.51 18.39
N LEU A 195 3.00 -10.28 18.24
CA LEU A 195 1.82 -10.21 19.08
C LEU A 195 1.83 -11.40 20.04
N GLU A 196 1.76 -11.14 21.34
CA GLU A 196 1.70 -12.16 22.39
C GLU A 196 0.28 -12.28 22.92
N PHE A 197 -0.30 -13.47 22.78
CA PHE A 197 -1.64 -13.82 23.22
C PHE A 197 -1.62 -14.56 24.56
N TRP A 198 -2.56 -14.23 25.43
CA TRP A 198 -2.93 -15.01 26.61
C TRP A 198 -4.38 -15.47 26.46
N GLY A 199 -4.57 -16.75 26.07
CA GLY A 199 -5.86 -17.20 25.56
C GLY A 199 -6.16 -16.49 24.24
N ASP A 200 -7.27 -15.76 24.18
CA ASP A 200 -7.64 -14.94 23.03
C ASP A 200 -7.23 -13.46 23.20
N GLU A 201 -6.67 -13.04 24.35
CA GLU A 201 -6.33 -11.64 24.60
C GLU A 201 -4.92 -11.28 24.10
N ILE A 202 -4.77 -10.19 23.33
CA ILE A 202 -3.46 -9.65 22.97
C ILE A 202 -2.89 -8.87 24.16
N THR A 203 -1.90 -9.47 24.83
CA THR A 203 -1.23 -8.87 26.00
C THR A 203 -0.07 -7.95 25.63
N SER A 204 0.51 -8.13 24.44
CA SER A 204 1.64 -7.33 24.00
C SER A 204 1.77 -7.30 22.47
N ILE A 205 2.23 -6.17 21.95
CA ILE A 205 2.55 -5.98 20.54
C ILE A 205 3.91 -5.29 20.43
N ARG A 206 4.90 -5.91 19.80
CA ARG A 206 6.27 -5.37 19.76
C ARG A 206 6.92 -5.46 18.39
N GLU A 207 7.73 -4.47 18.03
CA GLU A 207 8.66 -4.63 16.91
C GLU A 207 9.81 -5.60 17.28
N PHE A 208 10.24 -6.41 16.32
CA PHE A 208 11.45 -7.24 16.46
C PHE A 208 12.34 -7.13 15.24
N ASP A 209 13.64 -7.33 15.44
CA ASP A 209 14.62 -7.29 14.36
C ASP A 209 14.60 -8.61 13.56
N LEU A 210 14.52 -8.52 12.22
CA LEU A 210 14.47 -9.70 11.34
C LEU A 210 15.70 -10.60 11.45
N SER A 211 16.88 -10.02 11.67
CA SER A 211 18.14 -10.77 11.64
C SER A 211 18.39 -11.54 12.94
N SER A 212 18.21 -10.87 14.07
CA SER A 212 18.43 -11.42 15.40
C SER A 212 17.21 -12.10 16.01
N GLN A 213 16.01 -11.80 15.49
CA GLN A 213 14.71 -12.25 16.01
C GLN A 213 14.43 -11.77 17.45
N LEU A 214 15.17 -10.76 17.90
CA LEU A 214 15.03 -10.17 19.22
C LEU A 214 14.12 -8.94 19.15
N SER A 215 13.27 -8.79 20.18
CA SER A 215 12.42 -7.62 20.33
C SER A 215 13.28 -6.36 20.54
N LEU A 216 12.90 -5.27 19.88
CA LEU A 216 13.68 -4.03 19.88
C LEU A 216 13.42 -3.18 21.13
N ARG A 217 12.14 -2.98 21.49
CA ARG A 217 11.56 -2.23 22.64
C ARG A 217 10.58 -1.16 22.15
N GLU A 218 9.39 -1.60 21.76
CA GLU A 218 8.20 -0.77 21.65
C GLU A 218 7.01 -1.67 22.00
N ASP A 219 6.13 -1.23 22.91
CA ASP A 219 4.84 -1.90 23.15
C ASP A 219 3.78 -1.03 22.46
N LEU A 220 3.41 -1.42 21.24
CA LEU A 220 2.38 -0.72 20.47
C LEU A 220 1.01 -1.00 21.07
N THR A 221 0.12 0.00 21.07
CA THR A 221 -1.26 -0.16 21.53
C THR A 221 -2.16 -0.75 20.45
N GLU A 222 -1.82 -0.55 19.18
CA GLU A 222 -2.57 -1.05 18.04
C GLU A 222 -1.65 -1.30 16.85
N ILE A 223 -2.07 -2.19 15.96
CA ILE A 223 -1.49 -2.37 14.64
C ILE A 223 -2.60 -2.49 13.59
N THR A 224 -2.23 -2.26 12.34
CA THR A 224 -3.06 -2.56 11.18
C THR A 224 -2.27 -3.51 10.28
N ALA A 225 -2.78 -4.70 9.99
CA ALA A 225 -2.23 -5.55 8.95
C ALA A 225 -2.93 -5.23 7.62
N GLN A 226 -2.14 -4.75 6.64
CA GLN A 226 -2.59 -4.50 5.27
C GLN A 226 -2.66 -5.83 4.49
N PRO A 227 -3.62 -6.03 3.57
CA PRO A 227 -3.67 -7.25 2.76
C PRO A 227 -2.50 -7.27 1.77
N ILE A 228 -1.92 -8.44 1.49
CA ILE A 228 -0.81 -8.56 0.52
C ILE A 228 -1.34 -8.58 -0.91
N ARG A 229 -2.53 -9.17 -1.11
CA ARG A 229 -3.23 -9.18 -2.40
C ARG A 229 -4.40 -8.20 -2.40
N GLU A 230 -4.79 -7.76 -3.59
CA GLU A 230 -5.88 -6.79 -3.77
C GLU A 230 -7.28 -7.38 -3.57
N LEU A 231 -7.36 -8.68 -3.32
CA LEU A 231 -8.59 -9.43 -3.07
C LEU A 231 -8.38 -10.40 -1.91
N SER A 232 -9.48 -10.84 -1.30
CA SER A 232 -9.48 -11.91 -0.30
C SER A 232 -10.37 -13.05 -0.74
N LEU A 233 -9.93 -14.27 -0.44
CA LEU A 233 -10.69 -15.49 -0.70
C LEU A 233 -11.97 -15.60 0.17
N GLU A 234 -12.06 -14.84 1.26
CA GLU A 234 -13.25 -14.79 2.12
C GLU A 234 -14.29 -13.75 1.64
N HIS A 235 -13.86 -12.76 0.85
CA HIS A 235 -14.68 -11.62 0.44
C HIS A 235 -14.97 -11.60 -1.07
N LEU A 236 -15.07 -12.78 -1.68
CA LEU A 236 -15.38 -12.92 -3.09
C LEU A 236 -16.88 -12.64 -3.36
N LYS A 237 -17.21 -12.33 -4.62
CA LYS A 237 -18.59 -12.17 -5.08
C LYS A 237 -19.39 -13.45 -4.86
N THR A 238 -20.70 -13.32 -4.67
CA THR A 238 -21.58 -14.50 -4.51
C THR A 238 -21.76 -15.30 -5.80
N ASN A 239 -21.65 -14.66 -6.96
CA ASN A 239 -21.95 -15.23 -8.28
C ASN A 239 -20.69 -15.43 -9.13
N ILE A 240 -19.62 -15.96 -8.53
CA ILE A 240 -18.39 -16.29 -9.25
C ILE A 240 -18.67 -17.44 -10.23
N PRO A 241 -18.18 -17.39 -11.48
CA PRO A 241 -18.28 -18.53 -12.41
C PRO A 241 -17.65 -19.81 -11.84
N GLU A 242 -18.32 -20.96 -12.03
CA GLU A 242 -17.94 -22.27 -11.46
C GLU A 242 -16.46 -22.63 -11.66
N ARG A 243 -15.91 -22.34 -12.85
CA ARG A 243 -14.49 -22.60 -13.15
C ARG A 243 -13.51 -21.92 -12.17
N PHE A 244 -13.86 -20.76 -11.63
CA PHE A 244 -13.02 -20.05 -10.67
C PHE A 244 -13.26 -20.54 -9.25
N GLN A 245 -14.50 -20.89 -8.90
CA GLN A 245 -14.82 -21.53 -7.62
C GLN A 245 -14.02 -22.82 -7.46
N ASN A 246 -14.00 -23.69 -8.48
CA ASN A 246 -13.26 -24.94 -8.45
C ASN A 246 -11.75 -24.71 -8.29
N ARG A 247 -11.16 -23.77 -9.05
CA ARG A 247 -9.73 -23.45 -8.93
C ARG A 247 -9.37 -22.95 -7.54
N ILE A 248 -10.21 -22.09 -6.94
CA ILE A 248 -10.00 -21.55 -5.59
C ILE A 248 -10.18 -22.64 -4.54
N ALA A 249 -11.18 -23.51 -4.68
CA ALA A 249 -11.38 -24.62 -3.76
C ALA A 249 -10.20 -25.61 -3.77
N GLU A 250 -9.60 -25.85 -4.94
CA GLU A 250 -8.47 -26.77 -5.10
C GLU A 250 -7.12 -26.15 -4.68
N HIS A 251 -6.90 -24.87 -4.97
CA HIS A 251 -5.56 -24.25 -4.88
C HIS A 251 -5.48 -23.03 -3.95
N GLY A 252 -6.62 -22.53 -3.45
CA GLY A 252 -6.69 -21.20 -2.83
C GLY A 252 -6.32 -20.11 -3.83
N PHE A 253 -5.25 -19.37 -3.55
CA PHE A 253 -4.67 -18.43 -4.49
C PHE A 253 -3.94 -19.19 -5.61
N TYR A 254 -4.41 -19.02 -6.85
CA TYR A 254 -3.75 -19.58 -8.04
C TYR A 254 -2.95 -18.52 -8.80
N GLU A 255 -1.98 -18.96 -9.61
CA GLU A 255 -1.18 -18.06 -10.44
C GLU A 255 -2.03 -17.22 -11.41
N GLY A 256 -1.87 -15.90 -11.32
CA GLY A 256 -2.58 -14.92 -12.15
C GLY A 256 -4.02 -14.61 -11.72
N ILE A 257 -4.42 -14.95 -10.50
CA ILE A 257 -5.75 -14.64 -9.95
C ILE A 257 -6.09 -13.15 -9.99
N GLU A 258 -5.09 -12.26 -9.92
CA GLU A 258 -5.28 -10.82 -9.99
C GLU A 258 -5.84 -10.33 -11.33
N HIS A 259 -5.68 -11.11 -12.42
CA HIS A 259 -6.27 -10.77 -13.72
C HIS A 259 -7.76 -11.06 -13.76
N ASP A 260 -8.27 -11.87 -12.85
CA ASP A 260 -9.67 -12.27 -12.76
C ASP A 260 -10.47 -11.43 -11.75
N ILE A 261 -9.87 -10.40 -11.14
CA ILE A 261 -10.48 -9.59 -10.06
C ILE A 261 -11.82 -8.94 -10.43
N SER A 262 -12.06 -8.70 -11.73
CA SER A 262 -13.34 -8.18 -12.21
C SER A 262 -14.47 -9.22 -12.13
N LEU A 263 -14.12 -10.50 -12.12
CA LEU A 263 -15.03 -11.66 -12.08
C LEU A 263 -15.14 -12.27 -10.68
N LEU A 264 -14.13 -12.05 -9.83
CA LEU A 264 -14.07 -12.45 -8.42
C LEU A 264 -14.70 -11.41 -7.50
#